data_AF-X6M924-F1
#
_entry.id   AF-X6M924-F1
#
_cell.length_a   1.000
_cell.length_b   1.000
_cell.length_c   1.000
_cell.angle_alpha   90.00
_cell.angle_beta   90.00
_cell.angle_gamma   90.00
#
_symmetry.space_group_name_H-M   'P 1'
#
loop_
_entity.id
_entity.type
_entity.pdbx_description
1 polymer ?
#
loop_
_entity_poly.entity_id
_entity_poly.type
_entity_poly.pdbx_seq_one_letter_code
_entity_poly.pdbx_strand_id
1 'polypeptide(L)'
;MKHSTAHSLADHTNSQMQSPSKVTLVSIIKNSKAFDLFMEHVLSVINLRICLQKKKKKIDKEFSSEHLLCYLELCQYRQSTDLTTHPKYRDDELFVLGPDMPRSMIAYDQVMSPKEKAIALINKYIRPSSRYEINISFEIRMQMLALLPIPTRTSTLLDSLAAPDYVFLFDQVLKELLGVMRDNYTDIYFFTTLQKNISLFKTVAKRSKSEFFSLTYHKKEKFRELCFHACLQQTLQ
;
A
#
# COMPACT_ATOMS: atom_id res chain seq x y z
N MET A 1 44.51 5.99 -63.76
CA MET A 1 45.23 5.51 -62.55
C MET A 1 44.25 5.53 -61.38
N LYS A 2 43.89 4.33 -60.90
CA LYS A 2 43.88 3.86 -59.51
C LYS A 2 43.08 4.58 -58.38
N HIS A 3 42.20 3.76 -57.78
CA HIS A 3 41.65 3.68 -56.41
C HIS A 3 40.52 4.68 -56.04
N SER A 4 39.26 4.29 -55.80
CA SER A 4 38.68 3.26 -54.90
C SER A 4 39.03 3.48 -53.43
N THR A 5 38.04 3.76 -52.56
CA THR A 5 37.66 2.91 -51.40
C THR A 5 36.50 3.58 -50.63
N ALA A 6 35.48 2.77 -50.36
CA ALA A 6 34.31 3.07 -49.55
C ALA A 6 34.63 3.08 -48.04
N HIS A 7 33.96 3.91 -47.26
CA HIS A 7 33.82 3.67 -45.81
C HIS A 7 32.35 3.76 -45.39
N SER A 8 31.80 2.58 -45.18
CA SER A 8 30.54 2.30 -44.49
C SER A 8 30.73 2.59 -43.00
N LEU A 9 29.96 3.55 -42.45
CA LEU A 9 29.77 3.67 -41.01
C LEU A 9 28.54 2.85 -40.62
N ALA A 10 28.78 1.72 -39.95
CA ALA A 10 27.75 0.95 -39.30
C ALA A 10 27.49 1.56 -37.91
N ASP A 11 26.34 2.20 -37.74
CA ASP A 11 25.82 2.59 -36.43
C ASP A 11 25.42 1.35 -35.64
N HIS A 12 26.32 0.90 -34.76
CA HIS A 12 26.01 -0.09 -33.75
C HIS A 12 25.21 0.56 -32.61
N THR A 13 23.88 0.63 -32.78
CA THR A 13 22.94 0.89 -31.68
C THR A 13 23.01 -0.25 -30.66
N ASN A 14 23.87 -0.05 -29.65
CA ASN A 14 24.03 -0.95 -28.51
C ASN A 14 22.82 -0.77 -27.58
N SER A 15 21.69 -1.42 -27.92
CA SER A 15 20.50 -1.48 -27.05
C SER A 15 20.79 -2.41 -25.87
N GLN A 16 21.45 -1.90 -24.84
CA GLN A 16 21.52 -2.56 -23.55
C GLN A 16 20.08 -2.77 -23.04
N MET A 17 19.63 -4.02 -23.03
CA MET A 17 18.41 -4.42 -22.35
C MET A 17 18.56 -4.09 -20.86
N GLN A 18 17.98 -2.97 -20.44
CA GLN A 18 17.88 -2.62 -19.04
C GLN A 18 17.08 -3.73 -18.36
N SER A 19 17.67 -4.33 -17.32
CA SER A 19 16.98 -5.32 -16.50
C SER A 19 15.70 -4.69 -15.94
N PRO A 20 14.56 -5.39 -15.97
CA PRO A 20 13.29 -4.85 -15.49
C PRO A 20 13.46 -4.37 -14.05
N SER A 21 13.12 -3.11 -13.80
CA SER A 21 13.23 -2.50 -12.48
C SER A 21 12.40 -3.30 -11.48
N LYS A 22 12.94 -3.50 -10.27
CA LYS A 22 12.27 -4.25 -9.21
C LYS A 22 11.05 -3.44 -8.75
N VAL A 23 9.85 -3.91 -9.03
CA VAL A 23 8.59 -3.30 -8.54
C VAL A 23 8.57 -3.39 -7.01
N THR A 24 8.42 -2.25 -6.35
CA THR A 24 8.34 -2.14 -4.89
C THR A 24 6.91 -1.82 -4.45
N LEU A 25 6.54 -2.12 -3.21
CA LEU A 25 5.24 -1.71 -2.66
C LEU A 25 5.09 -0.18 -2.73
N VAL A 26 6.16 0.57 -2.45
CA VAL A 26 6.15 2.03 -2.53
C VAL A 26 5.81 2.51 -3.94
N SER A 27 6.40 1.93 -4.99
CA SER A 27 6.06 2.29 -6.38
C SER A 27 4.62 1.95 -6.76
N ILE A 28 4.05 0.89 -6.18
CA ILE A 28 2.65 0.53 -6.39
C ILE A 28 1.72 1.58 -5.77
N ILE A 29 1.96 1.96 -4.51
CA ILE A 29 1.07 2.91 -3.81
C ILE A 29 1.22 4.34 -4.40
N LYS A 30 2.39 4.72 -4.95
CA LYS A 30 2.59 6.02 -5.62
C LYS A 30 1.87 6.15 -6.97
N ASN A 31 1.58 5.06 -7.66
CA ASN A 31 0.92 5.08 -8.98
C ASN A 31 -0.57 4.78 -8.82
N SER A 32 -1.45 5.72 -9.18
CA SER A 32 -2.90 5.60 -8.94
C SER A 32 -3.49 4.31 -9.51
N LYS A 33 -3.18 3.97 -10.76
CA LYS A 33 -3.74 2.78 -11.41
C LYS A 33 -3.14 1.50 -10.84
N ALA A 34 -1.87 1.50 -10.47
CA ALA A 34 -1.25 0.37 -9.78
C ALA A 34 -1.81 0.18 -8.36
N PHE A 35 -2.13 1.28 -7.69
CA PHE A 35 -2.77 1.30 -6.40
C PHE A 35 -4.21 0.80 -6.46
N ASP A 36 -5.03 1.25 -7.42
CA ASP A 36 -6.40 0.77 -7.63
C ASP A 36 -6.44 -0.73 -7.83
N LEU A 37 -5.52 -1.20 -8.67
CA LEU A 37 -5.28 -2.62 -8.80
C LEU A 37 -4.93 -3.19 -7.42
N PHE A 38 -3.85 -2.75 -6.78
CA PHE A 38 -3.43 -3.31 -5.49
C PHE A 38 -4.57 -3.39 -4.45
N MET A 39 -5.43 -2.38 -4.39
CA MET A 39 -6.64 -2.35 -3.58
C MET A 39 -7.65 -3.45 -3.97
N GLU A 40 -7.96 -3.60 -5.26
CA GLU A 40 -8.83 -4.67 -5.76
C GLU A 40 -8.28 -6.05 -5.33
N HIS A 41 -6.98 -6.26 -5.47
CA HIS A 41 -6.34 -7.50 -5.04
C HIS A 41 -6.42 -7.70 -3.53
N VAL A 42 -6.05 -6.71 -2.73
CA VAL A 42 -6.13 -6.78 -1.27
C VAL A 42 -7.56 -7.13 -0.82
N LEU A 43 -8.56 -6.46 -1.38
CA LEU A 43 -9.97 -6.74 -1.08
C LEU A 43 -10.38 -8.15 -1.52
N SER A 44 -9.91 -8.62 -2.68
CA SER A 44 -10.17 -9.98 -3.14
C SER A 44 -9.56 -11.03 -2.21
N VAL A 45 -8.33 -10.81 -1.74
CA VAL A 45 -7.62 -11.71 -0.81
C VAL A 45 -8.30 -11.72 0.56
N ILE A 46 -8.71 -10.56 1.08
CA ILE A 46 -9.47 -10.47 2.34
C ILE A 46 -10.77 -11.28 2.21
N ASN A 47 -11.54 -11.06 1.14
CA ASN A 47 -12.78 -11.81 0.90
C ASN A 47 -12.54 -13.33 0.79
N LEU A 48 -11.48 -13.74 0.10
CA LEU A 48 -11.09 -15.15 -0.02
C LEU A 48 -10.68 -15.75 1.34
N ARG A 49 -9.88 -15.03 2.14
CA ARG A 49 -9.47 -15.46 3.48
C ARG A 49 -10.68 -15.61 4.41
N ILE A 50 -11.61 -14.66 4.41
CA ILE A 50 -12.88 -14.78 5.16
C ILE A 50 -13.64 -16.06 4.76
N CYS A 51 -13.62 -16.43 3.47
CA CYS A 51 -14.26 -17.67 3.02
C CYS A 51 -13.52 -18.93 3.48
N LEU A 52 -12.18 -18.89 3.56
CA LEU A 52 -11.35 -20.03 3.95
C LEU A 52 -11.25 -20.22 5.47
N GLN A 53 -11.27 -19.15 6.26
CA GLN A 53 -11.19 -19.19 7.73
C GLN A 53 -12.39 -19.87 8.37
N LYS A 54 -13.55 -19.91 7.71
CA LYS A 54 -14.68 -20.75 8.13
C LYS A 54 -14.30 -22.23 8.30
N LYS A 55 -13.13 -22.67 7.81
CA LYS A 55 -12.67 -24.07 7.85
C LYS A 55 -11.46 -24.35 8.75
N LYS A 56 -10.71 -23.38 9.27
CA LYS A 56 -9.49 -23.65 10.09
C LYS A 56 -9.30 -22.65 11.24
N LYS A 57 -9.27 -23.18 12.48
CA LYS A 57 -9.09 -22.46 13.76
C LYS A 57 -7.61 -22.17 14.07
N LYS A 58 -6.96 -21.26 13.34
CA LYS A 58 -5.69 -20.68 13.82
C LYS A 58 -5.60 -19.22 13.38
N ILE A 59 -5.72 -18.32 14.34
CA ILE A 59 -5.69 -16.87 14.14
C ILE A 59 -4.24 -16.45 14.36
N ASP A 60 -3.46 -16.38 13.29
CA ASP A 60 -2.19 -15.65 13.32
C ASP A 60 -2.46 -14.15 13.08
N LYS A 61 -1.49 -13.26 13.31
CA LYS A 61 -1.65 -11.80 13.13
C LYS A 61 -2.05 -11.48 11.68
N GLU A 62 -3.34 -11.34 11.44
CA GLU A 62 -3.86 -11.14 10.09
C GLU A 62 -3.86 -9.68 9.69
N PHE A 63 -3.28 -9.40 8.53
CA PHE A 63 -3.52 -8.15 7.83
C PHE A 63 -5.00 -8.02 7.50
N SER A 64 -5.54 -6.87 7.85
CA SER A 64 -6.94 -6.54 7.68
C SER A 64 -7.07 -5.25 6.87
N SER A 65 -8.25 -5.01 6.28
CA SER A 65 -8.54 -3.78 5.53
C SER A 65 -8.27 -2.52 6.36
N GLU A 66 -8.49 -2.60 7.67
CA GLU A 66 -8.31 -1.51 8.62
C GLU A 66 -6.84 -1.06 8.70
N HIS A 67 -5.88 -1.98 8.56
CA HIS A 67 -4.46 -1.64 8.55
C HIS A 67 -4.11 -0.73 7.36
N LEU A 68 -4.64 -1.06 6.18
CA LEU A 68 -4.41 -0.29 4.96
C LEU A 68 -5.14 1.05 5.01
N LEU A 69 -6.41 1.06 5.43
CA LEU A 69 -7.19 2.28 5.59
C LEU A 69 -6.52 3.23 6.60
N CYS A 70 -6.06 2.71 7.74
CA CYS A 70 -5.32 3.48 8.72
C CYS A 70 -4.03 4.05 8.11
N TYR A 71 -3.23 3.22 7.43
CA TYR A 71 -1.98 3.68 6.81
C TYR A 71 -2.22 4.84 5.84
N LEU A 72 -3.18 4.71 4.93
CA LEU A 72 -3.52 5.75 3.94
C LEU A 72 -3.98 7.04 4.63
N GLU A 73 -4.87 6.93 5.61
CA GLU A 73 -5.41 8.09 6.32
C GLU A 73 -4.36 8.80 7.19
N LEU A 74 -3.42 8.06 7.79
CA LEU A 74 -2.28 8.63 8.51
C LEU A 74 -1.27 9.31 7.56
N CYS A 75 -1.04 8.77 6.36
CA CYS A 75 -0.27 9.46 5.32
C CYS A 75 -0.95 10.76 4.90
N GLN A 76 -2.27 10.76 4.70
CA GLN A 76 -3.03 11.98 4.40
C GLN A 76 -2.96 13.01 5.53
N TYR A 77 -3.06 12.58 6.78
CA TYR A 77 -2.90 13.45 7.95
C TYR A 77 -1.54 14.15 7.93
N ARG A 78 -0.47 13.39 7.70
CA ARG A 78 0.89 13.95 7.57
C ARG A 78 0.95 15.01 6.47
N GLN A 79 0.48 14.69 5.27
CA GLN A 79 0.45 15.63 4.13
C GLN A 79 -0.34 16.90 4.44
N SER A 80 -1.50 16.77 5.08
CA SER A 80 -2.35 17.91 5.42
C SER A 80 -1.73 18.84 6.47
N THR A 81 -0.88 18.28 7.34
CA THR A 81 -0.21 19.04 8.40
C THR A 81 1.05 19.73 7.86
N ASP A 82 1.83 19.02 7.02
CA ASP A 82 3.12 19.48 6.48
C ASP A 82 3.00 20.74 5.59
N LEU A 83 1.89 20.87 4.85
CA LEU A 83 1.66 22.00 3.92
C LEU A 83 1.67 23.38 4.58
N THR A 84 1.51 23.47 5.90
CA THR A 84 1.42 24.75 6.60
C THR A 84 2.72 25.19 7.27
N THR A 85 3.65 24.27 7.52
CA THR A 85 4.71 24.51 8.50
C THR A 85 6.12 24.63 7.92
N HIS A 86 6.61 23.77 7.03
CA HIS A 86 8.03 23.80 6.66
C HIS A 86 8.38 23.22 5.27
N PRO A 87 8.83 24.06 4.30
CA PRO A 87 9.33 23.59 3.00
C PRO A 87 10.60 22.71 3.08
N LYS A 88 11.32 22.74 4.21
CA LYS A 88 12.63 22.11 4.40
C LYS A 88 12.57 20.60 4.64
N TYR A 89 11.41 20.06 4.98
CA TYR A 89 11.24 18.62 5.21
C TYR A 89 10.70 17.87 4.00
N ARG A 90 10.73 18.48 2.79
CA ARG A 90 10.45 17.78 1.53
C ARG A 90 11.56 16.80 1.16
N ASP A 91 11.87 15.88 2.05
CA ASP A 91 12.76 14.78 1.76
C ASP A 91 12.05 13.81 0.80
N ASP A 92 12.78 13.27 -0.17
CA ASP A 92 12.28 12.33 -1.19
C ASP A 92 11.71 11.03 -0.58
N GLU A 93 11.91 10.84 0.73
CA GLU A 93 11.42 9.74 1.53
C GLU A 93 9.94 9.88 1.95
N LEU A 94 9.36 11.08 1.83
CA LEU A 94 7.95 11.27 2.14
C LEU A 94 7.07 10.56 1.11
N PHE A 95 6.29 9.62 1.63
CA PHE A 95 5.29 8.93 0.86
C PHE A 95 4.15 9.90 0.50
N VAL A 96 4.14 10.37 -0.76
CA VAL A 96 3.09 11.24 -1.30
C VAL A 96 2.02 10.40 -1.99
N LEU A 97 0.81 10.46 -1.46
CA LEU A 97 -0.39 9.91 -2.08
C LEU A 97 -0.78 10.70 -3.33
N GLY A 98 -1.26 9.99 -4.35
CA GLY A 98 -1.74 10.59 -5.59
C GLY A 98 -2.95 11.51 -5.37
N PRO A 99 -3.14 12.54 -6.23
CA PRO A 99 -4.21 13.54 -6.07
C PRO A 99 -5.62 12.95 -6.24
N ASP A 100 -5.74 11.83 -6.95
CA ASP A 100 -7.02 11.17 -7.24
C ASP A 100 -7.53 10.29 -6.07
N MET A 101 -6.72 10.11 -5.03
CA MET A 101 -7.08 9.26 -3.90
C MET A 101 -8.18 9.92 -3.05
N PRO A 102 -9.24 9.18 -2.64
CA PRO A 102 -10.30 9.73 -1.81
C PRO A 102 -9.77 10.40 -0.54
N ARG A 103 -10.17 11.64 -0.30
CA ARG A 103 -9.72 12.40 0.87
C ARG A 103 -10.37 11.88 2.14
N SER A 104 -9.57 11.60 3.16
CA SER A 104 -10.08 11.31 4.50
C SER A 104 -10.86 12.50 5.04
N MET A 105 -12.03 12.20 5.59
CA MET A 105 -12.85 13.17 6.29
C MET A 105 -12.17 13.77 7.52
N ILE A 106 -11.30 13.02 8.20
CA ILE A 106 -10.59 13.51 9.40
C ILE A 106 -9.34 14.29 9.01
N ALA A 107 -8.49 13.72 8.15
CA ALA A 107 -7.21 14.34 7.78
C ALA A 107 -7.40 15.68 7.04
N TYR A 108 -8.37 15.75 6.13
CA TYR A 108 -8.62 16.95 5.32
C TYR A 108 -9.72 17.86 5.87
N ASP A 109 -10.24 17.60 7.07
CA ASP A 109 -11.18 18.51 7.73
C ASP A 109 -10.55 19.90 7.88
N GLN A 110 -11.24 20.95 7.42
CA GLN A 110 -10.73 22.32 7.45
C GLN A 110 -11.04 23.04 8.77
N VAL A 111 -11.95 22.50 9.57
CA VAL A 111 -12.39 23.05 10.86
C VAL A 111 -11.52 22.50 11.99
N MET A 112 -11.14 21.22 11.92
CA MET A 112 -10.33 20.57 12.95
C MET A 112 -8.87 21.05 12.93
N SER A 113 -8.36 21.41 14.09
CA SER A 113 -6.93 21.62 14.32
C SER A 113 -6.12 20.32 14.16
N PRO A 114 -4.80 20.39 13.91
CA PRO A 114 -3.94 19.20 13.86
C PRO A 114 -4.07 18.31 15.11
N LYS A 115 -4.18 18.94 16.29
CA LYS A 115 -4.45 18.27 17.56
C LYS A 115 -5.74 17.45 17.55
N GLU A 116 -6.84 18.07 17.15
CA GLU A 116 -8.14 17.40 17.11
C GLU A 116 -8.15 16.25 16.10
N LYS A 117 -7.50 16.43 14.95
CA LYS A 117 -7.33 15.37 13.95
C LYS A 117 -6.55 14.19 14.52
N ALA A 118 -5.43 14.45 15.20
CA ALA A 118 -4.65 13.40 15.85
C ALA A 118 -5.48 12.63 16.89
N ILE A 119 -6.22 13.33 17.75
CA ILE A 119 -7.12 12.70 18.75
C ILE A 119 -8.19 11.85 18.06
N ALA A 120 -8.79 12.34 16.98
CA ALA A 120 -9.81 11.59 16.24
C ALA A 120 -9.24 10.32 15.59
N LEU A 121 -8.03 10.40 15.02
CA LEU A 121 -7.35 9.24 14.43
C LEU A 121 -6.95 8.20 15.49
N ILE A 122 -6.45 8.64 16.65
CA ILE A 122 -6.15 7.73 17.77
C ILE A 122 -7.41 7.02 18.24
N ASN A 123 -8.53 7.75 18.42
CA ASN A 123 -9.79 7.13 18.80
C ASN A 123 -10.35 6.19 17.73
N LYS A 124 -10.16 6.50 16.44
CA LYS A 124 -10.66 5.71 15.32
C LYS A 124 -9.88 4.41 15.12
N TYR A 125 -8.56 4.42 15.21
CA TYR A 125 -7.75 3.25 14.85
C TYR A 125 -6.99 2.62 16.01
N ILE A 126 -6.56 3.40 17.01
CA ILE A 126 -5.60 2.93 18.01
C ILE A 126 -6.28 2.57 19.33
N ARG A 127 -7.40 3.23 19.67
CA ARG A 127 -8.12 2.99 20.91
C ARG A 127 -8.65 1.55 20.96
N PRO A 128 -8.40 0.81 22.06
CA PRO A 128 -8.99 -0.50 22.27
C PRO A 128 -10.51 -0.46 22.13
N SER A 129 -11.07 -1.50 21.52
CA SER A 129 -12.51 -1.61 21.21
C SER A 129 -13.02 -0.59 20.19
N SER A 130 -12.14 0.11 19.48
CA SER A 130 -12.59 0.87 18.31
C SER A 130 -13.08 -0.08 17.22
N ARG A 131 -14.09 0.36 16.45
CA ARG A 131 -14.61 -0.39 15.30
C ARG A 131 -13.53 -0.70 14.26
N TYR A 132 -12.56 0.20 14.11
CA TYR A 132 -11.46 0.07 13.16
C TYR A 132 -10.12 -0.15 13.88
N GLU A 133 -10.16 -0.78 15.06
CA GLU A 133 -8.96 -1.05 15.84
C GLU A 133 -7.93 -1.83 15.02
N ILE A 134 -6.74 -1.25 14.85
CA ILE A 134 -5.61 -1.90 14.18
C ILE A 134 -4.79 -2.74 15.16
N ASN A 135 -4.17 -3.81 14.65
CA ASN A 135 -3.31 -4.68 15.43
C ASN A 135 -1.88 -4.16 15.44
N ILE A 136 -1.59 -3.26 16.37
CA ILE A 136 -0.24 -2.75 16.66
C ILE A 136 0.23 -3.21 18.04
N SER A 137 1.54 -3.15 18.24
CA SER A 137 2.21 -3.48 19.50
C SER A 137 1.58 -2.73 20.68
N PHE A 138 1.55 -3.40 21.83
CA PHE A 138 1.03 -2.81 23.07
C PHE A 138 1.78 -1.53 23.43
N GLU A 139 3.10 -1.51 23.25
CA GLU A 139 3.94 -0.34 23.54
C GLU A 139 3.54 0.89 22.71
N ILE A 140 3.48 0.77 21.37
CA ILE A 140 3.09 1.88 20.49
C ILE A 140 1.67 2.33 20.82
N ARG A 141 0.75 1.40 21.08
CA ARG A 141 -0.62 1.72 21.50
C ARG A 141 -0.64 2.57 22.77
N MET A 142 0.10 2.17 23.81
CA MET A 142 0.13 2.90 25.07
C MET A 142 0.76 4.29 24.92
N GLN A 143 1.80 4.43 24.10
CA GLN A 143 2.38 5.74 23.79
C GLN A 143 1.35 6.67 23.13
N MET A 144 0.59 6.17 22.17
CA MET A 144 -0.44 6.95 21.49
C MET A 144 -1.62 7.28 22.42
N LEU A 145 -2.04 6.34 23.28
CA LEU A 145 -3.12 6.58 24.25
C LEU A 145 -2.73 7.59 25.32
N ALA A 146 -1.46 7.68 25.70
CA ALA A 146 -0.97 8.67 26.66
C ALA A 146 -1.14 10.13 26.15
N LEU A 147 -1.33 10.31 24.85
CA LEU A 147 -1.59 11.62 24.23
C LEU A 147 -3.04 12.10 24.41
N LEU A 148 -3.97 11.19 24.73
CA LEU A 148 -5.39 11.55 24.85
C LEU A 148 -5.68 12.33 26.15
N PRO A 149 -6.69 13.23 26.13
CA PRO A 149 -7.11 13.92 27.34
C PRO A 149 -7.61 12.95 28.41
N ILE A 150 -7.08 13.12 29.62
CA ILE A 150 -7.57 12.45 30.82
C ILE A 150 -8.64 13.36 31.41
N PRO A 151 -9.86 12.86 31.74
CA PRO A 151 -10.96 13.69 32.24
C PRO A 151 -10.62 14.57 33.45
N THR A 152 -9.62 14.18 34.24
CA THR A 152 -9.17 14.89 35.44
C THR A 152 -8.06 15.91 35.19
N ARG A 153 -7.52 16.00 33.97
CA ARG A 153 -6.43 16.92 33.61
C ARG A 153 -6.87 17.89 32.52
N THR A 154 -6.65 19.17 32.77
CA THR A 154 -6.95 20.25 31.82
C THR A 154 -5.94 20.35 30.67
N SER A 155 -4.74 19.78 30.81
CA SER A 155 -3.68 19.81 29.80
C SER A 155 -3.29 18.40 29.36
N THR A 156 -3.09 18.24 28.06
CA THR A 156 -2.67 17.00 27.40
C THR A 156 -1.23 17.11 26.93
N LEU A 157 -0.53 15.99 26.74
CA LEU A 157 0.82 16.02 26.14
C LEU A 157 0.81 16.65 24.74
N LEU A 158 -0.29 16.52 24.00
CA LEU A 158 -0.48 17.18 22.70
C LEU A 158 -0.44 18.71 22.81
N ASP A 159 -0.89 19.30 23.92
CA ASP A 159 -0.84 20.76 24.12
C ASP A 159 0.59 21.30 24.17
N SER A 160 1.56 20.44 24.49
CA SER A 160 2.98 20.81 24.55
C SER A 160 3.75 20.61 23.25
N LEU A 161 3.14 19.97 22.24
CA LEU A 161 3.80 19.72 20.96
C LEU A 161 3.90 20.99 20.12
N ALA A 162 5.07 21.21 19.53
CA ALA A 162 5.23 22.25 18.53
C ALA A 162 4.55 21.81 17.22
N ALA A 163 4.17 22.78 16.38
CA ALA A 163 3.51 22.50 15.11
C ALA A 163 4.25 21.46 14.22
N PRO A 164 5.59 21.44 14.13
CA PRO A 164 6.31 20.44 13.33
C PRO A 164 6.21 19.02 13.88
N ASP A 165 6.06 18.86 15.20
CA ASP A 165 6.01 17.54 15.85
C ASP A 165 4.75 16.77 15.44
N TYR A 166 3.67 17.47 15.10
CA TYR A 166 2.43 16.86 14.62
C TYR A 166 2.60 16.12 13.30
N VAL A 167 3.57 16.50 12.45
CA VAL A 167 3.85 15.85 11.16
C VAL A 167 4.39 14.43 11.40
N PHE A 168 5.22 14.25 12.43
CA PHE A 168 5.92 13.00 12.71
C PHE A 168 5.25 12.15 13.80
N LEU A 169 4.07 12.58 14.26
CA LEU A 169 3.38 11.99 15.41
C LEU A 169 3.11 10.49 15.24
N PHE A 170 2.80 10.06 14.02
CA PHE A 170 2.37 8.69 13.72
C PHE A 170 3.45 7.81 13.06
N ASP A 171 4.71 8.25 13.05
CA ASP A 171 5.77 7.57 12.30
C ASP A 171 6.00 6.13 12.75
N GLN A 172 5.94 5.88 14.05
CA GLN A 172 6.07 4.54 14.60
C GLN A 172 4.90 3.64 14.18
N VAL A 173 3.67 4.17 14.17
CA VAL A 173 2.47 3.45 13.72
C VAL A 173 2.58 3.13 12.23
N LEU A 174 2.95 4.11 11.40
CA LEU A 174 3.14 3.93 9.96
C LEU A 174 4.22 2.88 9.66
N LYS A 175 5.32 2.89 10.41
CA LYS A 175 6.40 1.89 10.27
C LYS A 175 5.91 0.47 10.61
N GLU A 176 5.16 0.31 11.70
CA GLU A 176 4.61 -0.99 12.09
C GLU A 176 3.59 -1.50 11.07
N LEU A 177 2.65 -0.64 10.64
CA LEU A 177 1.67 -0.96 9.60
C LEU A 177 2.34 -1.37 8.28
N LEU A 178 3.38 -0.65 7.88
CA LEU A 178 4.14 -0.99 6.67
C LEU A 178 4.86 -2.34 6.81
N GLY A 179 5.36 -2.67 8.01
CA GLY A 179 5.91 -3.99 8.32
C GLY A 179 4.87 -5.09 8.12
N VAL A 180 3.70 -4.94 8.74
CA VAL A 180 2.59 -5.91 8.60
C VAL A 180 2.16 -6.07 7.14
N MET A 181 2.04 -4.96 6.40
CA MET A 181 1.71 -5.00 4.96
C MET A 181 2.80 -5.70 4.14
N ARG A 182 4.07 -5.43 4.44
CA ARG A 182 5.20 -6.07 3.76
C ARG A 182 5.26 -7.55 4.03
N ASP A 183 5.07 -7.98 5.27
CA ASP A 183 5.09 -9.40 5.64
C ASP A 183 4.01 -10.17 4.90
N ASN A 184 2.80 -9.59 4.84
CA ASN A 184 1.70 -10.15 4.04
C ASN A 184 1.97 -10.07 2.53
N TYR A 185 2.83 -9.15 2.08
CA TYR A 185 3.30 -9.05 0.70
C TYR A 185 4.50 -9.95 0.38
N THR A 186 5.26 -10.44 1.37
CA THR A 186 6.32 -11.44 1.18
C THR A 186 5.79 -12.86 1.28
N ASP A 187 4.78 -13.10 2.14
CA ASP A 187 4.01 -14.35 2.15
C ASP A 187 3.21 -14.55 0.86
N ILE A 188 3.07 -13.49 0.06
CA ILE A 188 2.85 -13.51 -1.38
C ILE A 188 4.12 -14.10 -2.08
N TYR A 189 4.47 -15.34 -1.70
CA TYR A 189 5.02 -16.40 -2.58
C TYR A 189 4.16 -16.65 -3.84
N PHE A 190 3.09 -15.87 -3.97
CA PHE A 190 2.43 -15.48 -5.19
C PHE A 190 3.37 -15.12 -6.33
N PHE A 191 4.56 -14.51 -6.14
CA PHE A 191 5.41 -14.12 -7.29
C PHE A 191 6.03 -15.32 -8.03
N THR A 192 6.44 -16.38 -7.31
CA THR A 192 6.94 -17.64 -7.90
C THR A 192 5.81 -18.55 -8.35
N THR A 193 4.69 -18.53 -7.62
CA THR A 193 3.44 -19.18 -8.06
C THR A 193 2.89 -18.47 -9.32
N LEU A 194 3.03 -17.15 -9.45
CA LEU A 194 2.69 -16.34 -10.62
C LEU A 194 3.50 -16.77 -11.83
N GLN A 195 4.83 -16.81 -11.72
CA GLN A 195 5.67 -17.17 -12.87
C GLN A 195 5.38 -18.58 -13.38
N LYS A 196 5.15 -19.54 -12.48
CA LYS A 196 4.70 -20.90 -12.84
C LYS A 196 3.29 -20.93 -13.43
N ASN A 197 2.40 -20.03 -13.04
CA ASN A 197 1.03 -20.01 -13.55
C ASN A 197 0.87 -19.15 -14.82
N ILE A 198 1.74 -18.16 -15.06
CA ILE A 198 1.83 -17.39 -16.31
C ILE A 198 2.29 -18.29 -17.47
N SER A 199 3.21 -19.24 -17.23
CA SER A 199 3.60 -20.24 -18.23
C SER A 199 2.47 -21.26 -18.51
N LEU A 200 1.72 -21.66 -17.48
CA LEU A 200 0.48 -22.44 -17.61
C LEU A 200 -0.61 -21.65 -18.37
N PHE A 201 -0.73 -20.34 -18.13
CA PHE A 201 -1.66 -19.45 -18.82
C PHE A 201 -1.34 -19.30 -20.31
N LYS A 202 -0.07 -19.15 -20.69
CA LYS A 202 0.34 -19.18 -22.12
C LYS A 202 -0.07 -20.49 -22.80
N THR A 203 -0.16 -21.58 -22.04
CA THR A 203 -0.60 -22.90 -22.52
C THR A 203 -2.13 -23.00 -22.60
N VAL A 204 -2.86 -22.43 -21.63
CA VAL A 204 -4.34 -22.47 -21.56
C VAL A 204 -5.00 -21.44 -22.48
N ALA A 205 -4.45 -20.24 -22.62
CA ALA A 205 -4.97 -19.21 -23.55
C ALA A 205 -4.81 -19.60 -25.03
N LYS A 206 -3.89 -20.54 -25.33
CA LYS A 206 -3.81 -21.23 -26.64
C LYS A 206 -4.94 -22.25 -26.84
N ARG A 207 -5.62 -22.67 -25.78
CA ARG A 207 -6.79 -23.57 -25.83
C ARG A 207 -8.07 -22.75 -25.77
N SER A 208 -9.07 -23.18 -26.54
CA SER A 208 -10.18 -22.33 -26.96
C SER A 208 -11.04 -21.80 -25.79
N LYS A 209 -11.73 -20.67 -26.02
CA LYS A 209 -12.68 -20.00 -25.09
C LYS A 209 -13.71 -20.94 -24.44
N SER A 210 -14.01 -22.11 -25.01
CA SER A 210 -14.98 -23.07 -24.46
C SER A 210 -14.52 -23.76 -23.19
N GLU A 211 -13.20 -23.94 -22.97
CA GLU A 211 -12.66 -24.56 -21.74
C GLU A 211 -12.70 -23.60 -20.53
N PHE A 212 -12.82 -22.30 -20.77
CA PHE A 212 -12.84 -21.30 -19.70
C PHE A 212 -14.11 -21.38 -18.84
N PHE A 213 -15.25 -21.71 -19.47
CA PHE A 213 -16.53 -21.78 -18.77
C PHE A 213 -16.64 -22.99 -17.84
N SER A 214 -15.91 -24.08 -18.12
CA SER A 214 -15.91 -25.31 -17.32
C SER A 214 -14.97 -25.29 -16.12
N LEU A 215 -14.21 -24.22 -15.91
CA LEU A 215 -13.30 -24.10 -14.78
C LEU A 215 -14.07 -24.05 -13.44
N THR A 216 -13.61 -24.83 -12.47
CA THR A 216 -14.07 -24.76 -11.08
C THR A 216 -13.81 -23.37 -10.51
N TYR A 217 -14.63 -22.95 -9.54
CA TYR A 217 -14.56 -21.62 -8.90
C TYR A 217 -13.12 -21.20 -8.54
N HIS A 218 -12.37 -22.12 -7.92
CA HIS A 218 -10.98 -21.90 -7.51
C HIS A 218 -10.02 -21.61 -8.67
N LYS A 219 -10.28 -22.15 -9.86
CA LYS A 219 -9.47 -21.89 -11.07
C LYS A 219 -9.86 -20.57 -11.75
N LYS A 220 -11.13 -20.14 -11.65
CA LYS A 220 -11.60 -18.82 -12.14
C LYS A 220 -11.04 -17.67 -11.30
N GLU A 221 -10.91 -17.87 -10.00
CA GLU A 221 -10.35 -16.89 -9.06
C GLU A 221 -8.85 -16.69 -9.29
N LYS A 222 -8.11 -17.80 -9.43
CA LYS A 222 -6.69 -17.82 -9.83
C LYS A 222 -6.44 -17.17 -11.20
N PHE A 223 -7.44 -17.16 -12.08
CA PHE A 223 -7.36 -16.47 -13.38
C PHE A 223 -7.53 -14.95 -13.23
N ARG A 224 -8.44 -14.48 -12.37
CA ARG A 224 -8.61 -13.04 -12.08
C ARG A 224 -7.33 -12.45 -11.49
N GLU A 225 -6.71 -13.17 -10.56
CA GLU A 225 -5.40 -12.85 -9.99
C GLU A 225 -4.28 -12.71 -11.04
N LEU A 226 -4.28 -13.52 -12.10
CA LEU A 226 -3.29 -13.45 -13.16
C LEU A 226 -3.53 -12.24 -14.11
N CYS A 227 -4.78 -11.97 -14.46
CA CYS A 227 -5.15 -10.81 -15.29
C CYS A 227 -4.81 -9.49 -14.61
N PHE A 228 -5.09 -9.44 -13.31
CA PHE A 228 -4.77 -8.35 -12.42
C PHE A 228 -3.28 -7.94 -12.50
N HIS A 229 -2.37 -8.91 -12.44
CA HIS A 229 -0.93 -8.64 -12.46
C HIS A 229 -0.35 -8.29 -13.82
N ALA A 230 -0.86 -8.88 -14.90
CA ALA A 230 -0.49 -8.46 -16.24
C ALA A 230 -0.86 -6.98 -16.47
N CYS A 231 -2.03 -6.57 -15.93
CA CYS A 231 -2.47 -5.19 -15.94
C CYS A 231 -1.58 -4.28 -15.08
N LEU A 232 -1.15 -4.75 -13.89
CA LEU A 232 -0.28 -4.02 -12.98
C LEU A 232 1.11 -3.75 -13.60
N GLN A 233 1.73 -4.77 -14.21
CA GLN A 233 3.04 -4.63 -14.86
C GLN A 233 3.00 -3.70 -16.07
N GLN A 234 1.96 -3.79 -16.92
CA GLN A 234 1.78 -2.85 -18.04
C GLN A 234 1.48 -1.43 -17.59
N THR A 235 0.94 -1.25 -16.38
CA THR A 235 0.60 0.08 -15.84
C THR A 235 1.79 0.79 -15.22
N LEU A 236 2.81 0.04 -14.82
CA LEU A 236 4.03 0.55 -14.17
C LEU A 236 5.20 0.75 -15.16
N GLN A 237 5.02 0.36 -16.43
CA GLN A 237 5.95 0.61 -17.55
C GLN A 237 5.49 1.83 -18.33
#